data_AF-A0A382VNE2-F1
#
_entry.id   AF-A0A382VNE2-F1
#
_cell.length_a   1.000
_cell.length_b   1.000
_cell.length_c   1.000
_cell.angle_alpha   90.00
_cell.angle_beta   90.00
_cell.angle_gamma   90.00
#
_symmetry.space_group_name_H-M   'P 1'
#
loop_
_entity.id
_entity.type
_entity.pdbx_description
1 polymer ?
#
loop_
_entity_poly.entity_id
_entity_poly.type
_entity_poly.pdbx_seq_one_letter_code
_entity_poly.pdbx_strand_id
1 'polypeptide(L)' 'MEKISCPICRKSFDQHDNRQTNLCLEKFINIATNPVVYSSTKKIICPTCEKDMLDHNQYQARECVGKFIKQVKEKSD' A
#
# COMPACT_ATOMS: atom_id res chain seq x y z
N MET A 1 -4.80 10.65 16.21
CA MET A 1 -4.56 9.34 15.55
C MET A 1 -4.24 9.63 14.09
N GLU A 2 -3.07 9.23 13.60
CA GLU A 2 -2.68 9.53 12.21
C GLU A 2 -3.60 8.82 11.22
N LYS A 3 -4.04 9.54 10.20
CA LYS A 3 -4.86 8.99 9.12
C LYS A 3 -3.98 8.19 8.17
N ILE A 4 -4.27 6.90 7.99
CA ILE A 4 -3.56 6.10 6.99
C ILE A 4 -4.16 6.47 5.63
N SER A 5 -3.32 6.99 4.73
CA SER A 5 -3.73 7.30 3.36
C SER A 5 -3.66 6.03 2.49
N CYS A 6 -4.68 5.84 1.66
CA CYS A 6 -4.71 4.78 0.67
C CYS A 6 -3.75 5.10 -0.49
N PRO A 7 -2.74 4.24 -0.76
CA PRO A 7 -1.80 4.47 -1.86
C PRO A 7 -2.46 4.40 -3.26
N ILE A 8 -3.66 3.81 -3.36
CA ILE A 8 -4.41 3.64 -4.61
C ILE A 8 -5.33 4.81 -4.93
N CYS A 9 -6.21 5.19 -3.99
CA CYS A 9 -7.25 6.20 -4.22
C CYS A 9 -7.00 7.52 -3.47
N ARG A 10 -5.95 7.59 -2.65
CA ARG A 10 -5.51 8.76 -1.85
C ARG A 10 -6.48 9.22 -0.76
N LYS A 11 -7.66 8.62 -0.64
CA LYS A 11 -8.55 8.76 0.51
C LYS A 11 -7.95 8.08 1.73
N SER A 12 -8.38 8.46 2.93
CA SER A 12 -7.94 7.73 4.12
C SER A 12 -8.77 6.46 4.32
N PHE A 13 -8.17 5.42 4.92
CA PHE A 13 -8.84 4.14 5.16
C PHE A 13 -10.02 4.25 6.13
N ASP A 14 -10.13 5.31 6.94
CA ASP A 14 -11.34 5.61 7.73
C ASP A 14 -12.56 5.92 6.84
N GLN A 15 -12.34 6.25 5.57
CA GLN A 15 -13.37 6.48 4.57
C GLN A 15 -13.68 5.24 3.72
N HIS A 16 -13.06 4.10 4.03
CA HIS A 16 -13.29 2.84 3.33
C HIS A 16 -14.23 1.94 4.12
N ASP A 17 -15.18 1.33 3.42
CA ASP A 17 -15.80 0.11 3.92
C ASP A 17 -14.86 -1.10 3.78
N ASN A 18 -15.21 -2.23 4.37
CA ASN A 18 -14.41 -3.46 4.32
C ASN A 18 -14.11 -3.93 2.89
N ARG A 19 -15.06 -3.75 1.96
CA ARG A 19 -14.88 -4.14 0.57
C ARG A 19 -13.87 -3.21 -0.13
N GLN A 20 -13.99 -1.90 0.08
CA GLN A 20 -13.07 -0.90 -0.45
C GLN A 20 -11.66 -1.07 0.10
N THR A 21 -11.53 -1.37 1.40
CA THR A 21 -10.25 -1.68 2.03
C THR A 21 -9.58 -2.88 1.36
N ASN A 22 -10.31 -3.99 1.21
CA ASN A 22 -9.76 -5.20 0.60
C ASN A 22 -9.35 -4.97 -0.86
N LEU A 23 -10.21 -4.31 -1.67
CA LEU A 23 -9.92 -4.02 -3.08
C LEU A 23 -8.70 -3.10 -3.24
N CYS A 24 -8.57 -2.07 -2.41
CA CYS A 24 -7.44 -1.16 -2.46
C CYS A 24 -6.14 -1.84 -2.03
N LEU A 25 -6.18 -2.68 -0.99
CA LEU A 25 -5.02 -3.45 -0.55
C LEU A 25 -4.57 -4.45 -1.61
N GLU A 26 -5.48 -5.22 -2.19
CA GLU A 26 -5.17 -6.19 -3.25
C GLU A 26 -4.50 -5.50 -4.45
N LYS A 27 -5.09 -4.37 -4.90
CA LYS A 27 -4.51 -3.59 -5.99
C LYS A 27 -3.13 -3.04 -5.64
N PHE A 28 -2.94 -2.56 -4.41
CA PHE A 28 -1.63 -2.11 -3.94
C PHE A 28 -0.60 -3.23 -3.92
N ILE A 29 -0.95 -4.41 -3.38
CA ILE A 29 -0.07 -5.59 -3.35
C ILE A 29 0.37 -5.95 -4.77
N ASN A 30 -0.57 -6.05 -5.71
CA ASN A 30 -0.30 -6.42 -7.09
C ASN A 30 0.66 -5.44 -7.78
N ILE A 31 0.52 -4.13 -7.52
CA ILE A 31 1.41 -3.14 -8.08
C ILE A 31 2.77 -3.18 -7.37
N ALA A 32 2.78 -3.10 -6.04
CA ALA A 32 3.99 -2.98 -5.22
C ALA A 32 4.92 -4.20 -5.29
N THR A 33 4.38 -5.39 -5.56
CA THR A 33 5.17 -6.64 -5.65
C THR A 33 5.52 -7.05 -7.08
N ASN A 34 5.07 -6.29 -8.08
CA ASN A 34 5.37 -6.53 -9.49
C ASN A 34 6.12 -5.33 -10.12
N PRO A 35 7.45 -5.41 -10.27
CA PRO A 35 8.28 -4.32 -10.80
C PRO A 35 7.94 -3.88 -12.22
N VAL A 36 7.36 -4.75 -13.04
CA VAL A 36 6.92 -4.41 -14.40
C VAL A 36 5.68 -3.50 -14.36
N VAL A 37 4.76 -3.76 -13.43
CA VAL A 37 3.52 -2.99 -13.29
C VAL A 37 3.79 -1.63 -12.67
N TYR A 38 4.58 -1.55 -11.60
CA TYR A 38 4.75 -0.25 -10.96
C TYR A 38 5.66 0.71 -11.74
N SER A 39 6.67 0.20 -12.47
CA SER A 39 7.54 1.03 -13.32
C SER A 39 6.80 1.70 -14.49
N SER A 40 5.64 1.17 -14.87
CA SER A 40 4.75 1.73 -15.90
C SER A 40 3.61 2.61 -15.33
N THR A 41 3.53 2.75 -14.00
CA THR A 41 2.53 3.59 -13.31
C THR A 41 3.15 4.88 -12.73
N LYS A 42 2.30 5.86 -12.35
CA LYS A 42 2.74 7.03 -11.55
C LYS A 42 3.52 6.55 -10.33
N LYS A 43 4.62 7.25 -9.98
CA LYS A 43 5.43 6.99 -8.78
C LYS A 43 4.57 6.62 -7.57
N ILE A 44 4.87 5.48 -6.98
CA ILE A 44 4.23 5.01 -5.74
C ILE A 44 5.25 5.17 -4.62
N ILE A 45 4.89 6.00 -3.65
CA ILE A 45 5.66 6.14 -2.43
C ILE A 45 5.24 5.02 -1.48
N CYS A 46 6.23 4.29 -0.97
CA CYS A 46 6.05 3.24 0.01
C CYS A 46 5.40 3.82 1.29
N PRO A 47 4.21 3.36 1.68
CA PRO A 47 3.48 3.93 2.82
C PRO A 47 4.12 3.55 4.18
N THR A 48 5.16 2.71 4.19
CA THR A 48 5.85 2.26 5.41
C THR A 48 7.16 3.00 5.66
N CYS A 49 7.91 3.34 4.60
CA CYS A 49 9.26 3.91 4.74
C CYS A 49 9.48 5.17 3.90
N GLU A 50 8.44 5.66 3.22
CA GLU A 50 8.40 6.92 2.46
C GLU A 50 9.37 7.00 1.26
N LYS A 51 10.03 5.90 0.91
CA LYS A 51 10.86 5.78 -0.30
C LYS A 51 10.02 5.45 -1.53
N ASP A 52 10.58 5.66 -2.72
CA ASP A 52 9.95 5.20 -3.95
C ASP A 52 9.90 3.66 -3.94
N MET A 53 8.80 3.07 -4.40
CA MET A 53 8.71 1.62 -4.56
C MET A 53 9.75 1.07 -5.55
N LEU A 54 10.25 1.90 -6.50
CA LEU A 54 11.40 1.59 -7.36
C LEU A 54 12.71 1.37 -6.59
N ASP A 55 12.83 1.92 -5.39
CA ASP A 55 14.05 1.75 -4.56
C ASP A 55 14.05 0.44 -3.77
N HIS A 56 12.99 -0.37 -3.89
CA HIS A 56 12.84 -1.63 -3.18
C HIS A 56 13.21 -2.81 -4.08
N ASN A 57 14.06 -3.70 -3.57
CA ASN A 57 14.12 -5.05 -4.11
C ASN A 57 12.85 -5.84 -3.70
N GLN A 58 12.67 -7.03 -4.28
CA GLN A 58 11.47 -7.84 -4.04
C GLN A 58 11.24 -8.19 -2.55
N TYR A 59 12.32 -8.41 -1.80
CA TYR A 59 12.23 -8.71 -0.37
C TYR A 59 11.75 -7.50 0.42
N GLN A 60 12.37 -6.34 0.21
CA GLN A 60 12.01 -5.08 0.87
C GLN A 60 10.58 -4.66 0.54
N ALA A 61 10.15 -4.83 -0.71
CA ALA A 61 8.79 -4.55 -1.14
C ALA A 61 7.77 -5.42 -0.37
N ARG A 62 8.02 -6.73 -0.28
CA ARG A 62 7.15 -7.66 0.48
C ARG A 62 7.10 -7.32 1.96
N GLU A 63 8.24 -6.99 2.56
CA GLU A 63 8.32 -6.64 3.97
C GLU A 63 7.51 -5.37 4.28
N CYS A 64 7.69 -4.31 3.49
CA CYS A 64 6.96 -3.05 3.67
C CYS A 64 5.46 -3.23 3.43
N VAL A 65 5.07 -3.92 2.36
CA VAL A 65 3.67 -4.25 2.07
C VAL A 65 3.05 -5.03 3.22
N GLY A 66 3.75 -6.03 3.77
CA GLY A 66 3.28 -6.82 4.91
C GLY A 66 3.06 -5.97 6.17
N LYS A 67 4.00 -5.09 6.51
CA LYS A 67 3.88 -4.14 7.64
C LYS A 67 2.68 -3.22 7.45
N PHE A 68 2.50 -2.68 6.25
CA PHE A 68 1.37 -1.80 5.92
C PHE A 68 0.02 -2.50 6.05
N ILE A 69 -0.11 -3.73 5.55
CA ILE A 69 -1.36 -4.50 5.66
C ILE A 69 -1.75 -4.74 7.11
N LYS A 70 -0.77 -5.10 7.97
CA LYS A 70 -1.02 -5.27 9.41
C LYS A 70 -1.54 -3.98 10.03
N GLN A 71 -0.89 -2.85 9.75
CA GLN A 71 -1.29 -1.54 10.25
C GLN A 71 -2.72 -1.14 9.84
N VAL A 72 -3.14 -1.44 8.61
CA VAL A 72 -4.50 -1.15 8.13
C VAL A 72 -5.52 -2.06 8.81
N LYS A 73 -5.22 -3.35 8.96
CA LYS A 73 -6.13 -4.33 9.59
C LYS A 73 -6.28 -4.11 11.09
N GLU A 74 -5.19 -3.85 11.81
CA GLU A 74 -5.21 -3.56 13.26
C GLU A 74 -5.99 -2.28 13.61
N LYS A 75 -6.20 -1.37 12.65
CA LYS A 75 -7.07 -0.20 12.83
C LYS A 75 -8.55 -0.44 12.50
N SER A 76 -8.87 -1.59 11.91
CA SER A 76 -10.23 -1.92 11.49
C SER A 76 -11.01 -2.70 12.56
N ASP A 77 -10.35 -3.08 13.66
CA ASP A 77 -10.92 -3.68 14.89
C ASP A 77 -11.06 -2.61 15.99
#